data_AF-A0A917KHJ7-F1
#
_entry.id   AF-A0A917KHJ7-F1
#
_cell.length_a   1.000
_cell.length_b   1.000
_cell.length_c   1.000
_cell.angle_alpha   90.00
_cell.angle_beta   90.00
_cell.angle_gamma   90.00
#
_symmetry.space_group_name_H-M   'P 1'
#
loop_
_entity.id
_entity.type
_entity.pdbx_description
1 polymer ?
#
loop_
_entity_poly.entity_id
_entity_poly.type
_entity_poly.pdbx_seq_one_letter_code
_entity_poly.pdbx_strand_id
1 'polypeptide(L)'
;MDSLRRANASTSVAAPSGNALRLRPLPDRAGWRAVGEITSATRPAWEQTLERLTLRMTLGEEIVCHLEMSAVTFVDVAGASALAVAAQDLPAERRIVIERPPVTLPRLLEMFWPDLSVIEVVAR
;
A
#
# COMPACT_ATOMS: atom_id res chain seq x y z
N MET A 1 53.89 -13.56 13.67
CA MET A 1 52.69 -13.97 14.44
C MET A 1 51.50 -13.69 13.56
N ASP A 2 51.18 -14.72 12.77
CA ASP A 2 50.18 -14.72 11.72
C ASP A 2 48.78 -15.04 12.29
N SER A 3 47.76 -14.73 11.50
CA SER A 3 46.37 -15.24 11.58
C SER A 3 45.35 -14.53 12.51
N LEU A 4 44.67 -13.55 11.91
CA LEU A 4 43.22 -13.53 11.66
C LEU A 4 42.32 -14.44 12.53
N ARG A 5 41.47 -13.82 13.35
CA ARG A 5 40.10 -14.31 13.63
C ARG A 5 39.12 -13.14 13.58
N ARG A 6 38.58 -12.90 12.38
CA ARG A 6 37.28 -12.25 12.21
C ARG A 6 36.23 -13.16 12.84
N ALA A 7 35.63 -12.72 13.93
CA ALA A 7 34.43 -13.34 14.46
C ALA A 7 33.25 -12.95 13.56
N ASN A 8 32.94 -13.88 12.67
CA ASN A 8 31.65 -14.18 12.07
C ASN A 8 30.49 -13.26 12.52
N ALA A 9 30.17 -12.26 11.69
CA ALA A 9 28.87 -11.63 11.72
C ALA A 9 27.86 -12.70 11.30
N SER A 10 27.11 -13.24 12.26
CA SER A 10 25.98 -14.11 11.99
C SER A 10 24.90 -13.30 11.26
N THR A 11 25.01 -13.24 9.94
CA THR A 11 23.92 -12.81 9.07
C THR A 11 22.87 -13.91 9.13
N SER A 12 21.99 -13.81 10.12
CA SER A 12 20.72 -14.52 10.09
C SER A 12 19.98 -13.98 8.87
N VAL A 13 20.05 -14.69 7.75
CA VAL A 13 19.12 -14.50 6.64
C VAL A 13 17.75 -14.79 7.21
N ALA A 14 17.02 -13.73 7.57
CA ALA A 14 15.65 -13.85 8.01
C ALA A 14 14.89 -14.56 6.89
N ALA A 15 14.27 -15.69 7.20
CA ALA A 15 13.31 -16.31 6.31
C ALA A 15 12.26 -15.25 5.92
N PRO A 16 11.74 -15.23 4.69
CA PRO A 16 10.64 -14.35 4.35
C PRO A 16 9.45 -14.74 5.23
N SER A 17 9.21 -13.96 6.29
CA SER A 17 8.02 -14.08 7.12
C SER A 17 6.81 -14.05 6.20
N GLY A 18 5.85 -14.96 6.40
CA GLY A 18 4.66 -15.14 5.56
C GLY A 18 3.73 -13.92 5.41
N ASN A 19 4.14 -12.73 5.86
CA ASN A 19 3.37 -11.50 5.91
C ASN A 19 3.85 -10.44 4.88
N ALA A 20 4.64 -10.84 3.88
CA ALA A 20 5.07 -9.92 2.82
C ALA A 20 3.85 -9.38 2.04
N LEU A 21 3.67 -8.06 2.08
CA LEU A 21 2.71 -7.36 1.24
C LEU A 21 3.08 -7.55 -0.23
N ARG A 22 2.18 -8.13 -1.02
CA ARG A 22 2.35 -8.34 -2.46
C ARG A 22 1.32 -7.55 -3.24
N LEU A 23 1.79 -6.85 -4.25
CA LEU A 23 0.97 -6.06 -5.16
C LEU A 23 1.04 -6.67 -6.55
N ARG A 24 -0.11 -6.92 -7.16
CA ARG A 24 -0.21 -7.47 -8.53
C ARG A 24 -1.10 -6.58 -9.37
N PRO A 25 -0.72 -6.23 -10.61
CA PRO A 25 -1.60 -5.50 -11.51
C PRO A 25 -2.94 -6.23 -11.69
N LEU A 26 -4.03 -5.48 -11.80
CA LEU A 26 -5.31 -6.04 -12.21
C LEU A 26 -5.29 -6.29 -13.73
N PRO A 27 -5.84 -7.42 -14.21
CA PRO A 27 -5.77 -7.77 -15.63
C PRO A 27 -6.70 -6.92 -16.50
N ASP A 28 -7.84 -6.48 -15.94
CA ASP A 28 -8.95 -5.93 -16.73
C ASP A 28 -9.15 -4.41 -16.56
N ARG A 29 -8.39 -3.76 -15.68
CA ARG A 29 -8.51 -2.32 -15.38
C ARG A 29 -7.25 -1.75 -14.76
N ALA A 30 -7.10 -0.43 -14.84
CA ALA A 30 -6.02 0.30 -14.16
C ALA A 30 -6.11 0.08 -12.65
N GLY A 31 -5.07 -0.52 -12.06
CA GLY A 31 -5.07 -0.81 -10.64
C GLY A 31 -4.25 -2.02 -10.23
N TRP A 32 -4.31 -2.31 -8.93
CA TRP A 32 -3.56 -3.38 -8.28
C TRP A 32 -4.42 -4.13 -7.26
N ARG A 33 -4.15 -5.42 -7.13
CA ARG A 33 -4.56 -6.25 -6.00
C ARG A 33 -3.45 -6.26 -4.95
N ALA A 34 -3.79 -5.87 -3.73
CA ALA A 34 -2.95 -6.01 -2.55
C ALA A 34 -3.26 -7.33 -1.81
N VAL A 35 -2.22 -8.01 -1.34
CA VAL A 35 -2.31 -9.29 -0.61
C VAL A 35 -1.37 -9.26 0.58
N GLY A 36 -1.85 -9.62 1.77
CA GLY A 36 -1.06 -9.70 2.99
C GLY A 36 -1.45 -8.64 4.01
N GLU A 37 -0.47 -8.01 4.65
CA GLU A 37 -0.70 -7.04 5.72
C GLU A 37 0.02 -5.72 5.43
N ILE A 38 -0.63 -4.62 5.78
CA ILE A 38 -0.04 -3.27 5.74
C ILE A 38 0.34 -2.89 7.17
N THR A 39 1.62 -3.05 7.48
CA THR A 39 2.20 -2.81 8.81
C THR A 39 3.46 -1.97 8.68
N SER A 40 4.04 -1.55 9.79
CA SER A 40 5.38 -0.95 9.81
C SER A 40 6.43 -1.76 9.03
N ALA A 41 6.40 -3.09 9.10
CA ALA A 41 7.36 -3.95 8.39
C ALA A 41 7.18 -3.96 6.87
N THR A 42 5.95 -3.75 6.37
CA THR A 42 5.63 -3.74 4.94
C THR A 42 5.45 -2.32 4.37
N ARG A 43 5.55 -1.29 5.21
CA ARG A 43 5.34 0.11 4.85
C ARG A 43 6.22 0.61 3.71
N PRO A 44 7.54 0.29 3.64
CA PRO A 44 8.35 0.75 2.51
C PRO A 44 7.84 0.22 1.15
N ALA A 45 7.36 -1.03 1.10
CA ALA A 45 6.79 -1.60 -0.11
C ALA A 45 5.43 -0.99 -0.46
N TRP A 46 4.66 -0.62 0.57
CA TRP A 46 3.39 0.07 0.42
C TRP A 46 3.55 1.48 -0.14
N GLU A 47 4.39 2.30 0.49
CA GLU A 47 4.68 3.68 0.08
C GLU A 47 5.23 3.74 -1.35
N GLN A 48 6.19 2.87 -1.68
CA GLN A 48 6.73 2.82 -3.05
C GLN A 48 5.68 2.42 -4.08
N THR A 49 4.67 1.63 -3.69
CA THR A 49 3.55 1.31 -4.58
C THR A 49 2.65 2.51 -4.77
N LEU A 50 2.30 3.21 -3.69
CA LEU A 50 1.49 4.40 -3.74
C LEU A 50 2.14 5.49 -4.58
N GLU A 51 3.46 5.71 -4.44
CA GLU A 51 4.22 6.64 -5.26
C GLU A 51 4.16 6.26 -6.75
N ARG A 52 4.35 4.99 -7.11
CA ARG A 52 4.22 4.55 -8.51
C ARG A 52 2.80 4.73 -9.04
N LEU A 53 1.79 4.49 -8.20
CA LEU A 53 0.39 4.69 -8.54
C LEU A 53 0.13 6.16 -8.81
N THR A 54 0.54 7.06 -7.92
CA THR A 54 0.28 8.50 -8.08
C THR A 54 1.03 9.06 -9.27
N LEU A 55 2.30 8.68 -9.49
CA LEU A 55 3.06 9.06 -10.68
C LEU A 55 2.37 8.64 -11.98
N ARG A 56 1.86 7.41 -12.03
CA ARG A 56 1.14 6.90 -13.21
C ARG A 56 -0.15 7.68 -13.46
N MET A 57 -0.89 8.00 -12.41
CA MET A 57 -2.12 8.78 -12.53
C MET A 57 -1.85 10.23 -12.90
N THR A 58 -0.79 10.85 -12.37
CA THR A 58 -0.45 12.25 -12.66
C THR A 58 0.08 12.43 -14.08
N LEU A 59 0.93 11.51 -14.56
CA LEU A 59 1.56 11.61 -15.88
C LEU A 59 0.74 10.93 -17.00
N GLY A 60 -0.20 10.06 -16.64
CA GLY A 60 -0.99 9.28 -17.58
C GLY A 60 -2.42 9.80 -17.77
N GLU A 61 -3.12 9.14 -18.69
CA GLU A 61 -4.55 9.38 -18.98
C GLU A 61 -5.48 8.67 -17.98
N GLU A 62 -4.94 7.90 -17.03
CA GLU A 62 -5.72 7.15 -16.05
C GLU A 62 -6.34 8.06 -15.00
N ILE A 63 -7.63 8.34 -15.16
CA ILE A 63 -8.40 9.16 -14.22
C ILE A 63 -8.84 8.33 -13.01
N VAL A 64 -9.03 7.03 -13.17
CA VAL A 64 -9.46 6.11 -12.10
C VAL A 64 -8.44 4.99 -11.92
N CYS A 65 -8.08 4.71 -10.68
CA CYS A 65 -7.23 3.58 -10.32
C CYS A 65 -7.89 2.72 -9.24
N HIS A 66 -7.95 1.41 -9.47
CA HIS A 66 -8.56 0.45 -8.56
C HIS A 66 -7.52 -0.17 -7.62
N LEU A 67 -7.82 -0.21 -6.33
CA LEU A 67 -7.03 -0.88 -5.32
C LEU A 67 -7.88 -1.97 -4.68
N GLU A 68 -7.65 -3.21 -5.10
CA GLU A 68 -8.40 -4.37 -4.64
C GLU A 68 -7.75 -4.99 -3.41
N MET A 69 -8.48 -5.07 -2.29
CA MET A 69 -7.92 -5.35 -0.97
C MET A 69 -8.55 -6.57 -0.27
N SER A 70 -9.33 -7.42 -0.96
CA SER A 70 -9.98 -8.58 -0.33
C SER A 70 -9.03 -9.58 0.32
N ALA A 71 -7.76 -9.60 -0.11
CA ALA A 71 -6.72 -10.45 0.45
C ALA A 71 -5.78 -9.69 1.42
N VAL A 72 -6.15 -8.47 1.81
CA VAL A 72 -5.49 -7.70 2.85
C VAL A 72 -6.20 -7.98 4.18
N THR A 73 -5.51 -8.60 5.12
CA THR A 73 -6.08 -9.02 6.41
C THR A 73 -5.96 -7.94 7.48
N PHE A 74 -5.02 -7.00 7.31
CA PHE A 74 -4.73 -5.99 8.31
C PHE A 74 -4.14 -4.72 7.69
N VAL A 75 -4.50 -3.56 8.26
CA VAL A 75 -3.89 -2.26 7.98
C VAL A 75 -3.72 -1.47 9.28
N ASP A 76 -2.50 -1.01 9.55
CA ASP A 76 -2.25 -0.07 10.64
C ASP A 76 -2.59 1.38 10.24
N VAL A 77 -2.69 2.26 11.24
CA VAL A 77 -3.04 3.68 11.03
C VAL A 77 -2.07 4.36 10.07
N ALA A 78 -0.78 4.09 10.18
CA ALA A 78 0.22 4.74 9.33
C ALA A 78 0.18 4.22 7.88
N GLY A 79 -0.22 2.98 7.64
CA GLY A 79 -0.54 2.47 6.31
C GLY A 79 -1.74 3.20 5.68
N ALA A 80 -2.78 3.45 6.47
CA ALA A 80 -3.92 4.27 6.04
C ALA A 80 -3.51 5.74 5.82
N SER A 81 -2.66 6.30 6.68
CA SER A 81 -2.11 7.65 6.51
C SER A 81 -1.32 7.79 5.20
N ALA A 82 -0.44 6.83 4.90
CA ALA A 82 0.34 6.85 3.66
C ALA A 82 -0.56 6.86 2.42
N LEU A 83 -1.66 6.10 2.43
CA LEU A 83 -2.67 6.10 1.37
C LEU A 83 -3.37 7.45 1.27
N ALA A 84 -3.77 8.03 2.39
CA ALA A 84 -4.44 9.33 2.42
C ALA A 84 -3.53 10.44 1.87
N VAL A 85 -2.25 10.46 2.27
CA VAL A 85 -1.25 11.41 1.75
C VAL A 85 -1.08 11.24 0.24
N ALA A 86 -0.89 10.00 -0.23
CA ALA A 86 -0.77 9.74 -1.66
C ALA A 86 -1.99 10.20 -2.47
N ALA A 87 -3.19 10.04 -1.91
CA ALA A 87 -4.42 10.50 -2.56
C ALA A 87 -4.57 12.04 -2.54
N GLN A 88 -4.07 12.73 -1.51
CA GLN A 88 -4.09 14.19 -1.45
C GLN A 88 -3.18 14.85 -2.49
N ASP A 89 -2.11 14.17 -2.90
CA ASP A 89 -1.19 14.64 -3.93
C ASP A 89 -1.74 14.49 -5.36
N LEU A 90 -2.91 13.87 -5.53
CA LEU A 90 -3.54 13.69 -6.83
C LEU A 90 -4.38 14.92 -7.23
N PRO A 91 -4.43 15.26 -8.53
CA PRO A 91 -5.39 16.22 -9.06
C PRO A 91 -6.84 15.81 -8.74
N ALA A 92 -7.73 16.80 -8.56
CA ALA A 92 -9.10 16.59 -8.12
C ALA A 92 -9.95 15.71 -9.05
N GLU A 93 -9.59 15.63 -10.32
CA GLU A 93 -10.25 14.77 -11.31
C GLU A 93 -9.91 13.29 -11.12
N ARG A 94 -8.78 12.99 -10.47
CA ARG A 94 -8.30 11.62 -10.26
C ARG A 94 -9.05 10.97 -9.10
N ARG A 95 -9.22 9.65 -9.19
CA ARG A 95 -9.92 8.85 -8.19
C ARG A 95 -9.20 7.54 -7.90
N ILE A 96 -9.00 7.23 -6.62
CA ILE A 96 -8.58 5.91 -6.17
C ILE A 96 -9.83 5.16 -5.67
N VAL A 97 -10.19 4.05 -6.30
CA VAL A 97 -11.31 3.20 -5.87
C VAL A 97 -10.78 2.02 -5.08
N ILE A 98 -11.06 2.01 -3.79
CA ILE A 98 -10.70 0.93 -2.87
C ILE A 98 -11.82 -0.10 -2.84
N GLU A 99 -11.51 -1.31 -3.26
CA GLU A 99 -12.48 -2.41 -3.34
C GLU A 99 -12.21 -3.43 -2.25
N ARG A 100 -13.28 -3.80 -1.52
CA ARG A 100 -13.25 -4.84 -0.46
C ARG A 100 -12.11 -4.62 0.56
N PRO A 101 -11.98 -3.43 1.15
CA PRO A 101 -10.95 -3.19 2.15
C PRO A 101 -11.20 -3.99 3.43
N PRO A 102 -10.14 -4.23 4.23
CA PRO A 102 -10.33 -4.65 5.62
C PRO A 102 -11.19 -3.62 6.36
N VAL A 103 -12.08 -4.09 7.23
CA VAL A 103 -13.12 -3.28 7.92
C VAL A 103 -12.58 -2.08 8.71
N THR A 104 -11.28 -2.08 9.03
CA THR A 104 -10.60 -1.00 9.74
C THR A 104 -10.34 0.20 8.82
N LEU A 105 -10.05 -0.02 7.53
CA LEU A 105 -9.64 1.05 6.63
C LEU A 105 -10.73 2.12 6.41
N PRO A 106 -12.00 1.76 6.09
CA PRO A 106 -13.03 2.78 5.89
C PRO A 106 -13.26 3.61 7.16
N ARG A 107 -13.19 2.98 8.34
CA ARG A 107 -13.34 3.67 9.64
C ARG A 107 -12.20 4.65 9.90
N LEU A 108 -10.97 4.27 9.57
CA LEU A 108 -9.82 5.18 9.70
C LEU A 108 -9.93 6.37 8.74
N LEU A 109 -10.36 6.12 7.49
CA LEU A 109 -10.58 7.18 6.50
C LEU A 109 -11.67 8.14 6.95
N GLU A 110 -12.81 7.64 7.41
CA GLU A 110 -13.91 8.46 7.93
C GLU A 110 -13.49 9.26 9.18
N MET A 111 -12.70 8.67 10.07
CA MET A 111 -12.29 9.33 11.32
C MET A 111 -11.26 10.43 11.12
N PHE A 112 -10.29 10.24 10.23
CA PHE A 112 -9.12 11.12 10.11
C PHE A 112 -9.10 11.94 8.82
N TRP A 113 -9.79 11.49 7.76
CA TRP A 113 -9.84 12.15 6.45
C TRP A 113 -11.26 12.12 5.84
N PRO A 114 -12.30 12.58 6.56
CA PRO A 114 -13.69 12.50 6.11
C PRO A 114 -13.95 13.23 4.79
N ASP A 115 -13.18 14.28 4.49
CA ASP A 115 -13.35 15.13 3.31
C ASP A 115 -12.50 14.68 2.12
N LEU A 116 -11.83 13.53 2.20
CA LEU A 116 -10.92 13.04 1.14
C LEU A 116 -11.69 12.40 -0.02
N SER A 117 -12.32 13.26 -0.84
CA SER A 117 -13.13 12.89 -2.00
C SER A 117 -12.34 12.33 -3.19
N VAL A 118 -11.03 12.12 -3.06
CA VAL A 118 -10.20 11.40 -4.07
C VAL A 118 -10.24 9.89 -3.82
N ILE A 119 -10.59 9.45 -2.61
CA ILE A 119 -10.71 8.02 -2.28
C ILE A 119 -12.17 7.59 -2.27
N GLU A 120 -12.51 6.60 -3.09
CA GLU A 120 -13.78 5.89 -3.06
C GLU A 120 -13.62 4.59 -2.30
N VAL A 121 -14.58 4.26 -1.46
CA VAL A 121 -14.61 2.95 -0.80
C VAL A 121 -15.82 2.17 -1.27
N VAL A 122 -15.56 1.02 -1.90
CA VAL A 122 -16.57 0.05 -2.30
C VAL A 122 -16.43 -1.18 -1.41
N ALA A 123 -17.09 -1.12 -0.25
CA ALA A 123 -17.20 -2.26 0.65
C ALA A 123 -18.35 -3.17 0.18
N ARG A 124 -18.03 -4.42 -0.18
CA ARG A 124 -19.00 -5.51 -0.40
C ARG A 124 -18.45 -6.78 0.23
#